data_AF-A0A0Q5LU09-F1
#
_entry.id   AF-A0A0Q5LU09-F1
#
_cell.length_a   1.000
_cell.length_b   1.000
_cell.length_c   1.000
_cell.angle_alpha   90.00
_cell.angle_beta   90.00
_cell.angle_gamma   90.00
#
_symmetry.space_group_name_H-M   'P 1'
#
loop_
_entity.id
_entity.type
_entity.pdbx_description
1 polymer ?
#
loop_
_entity_poly.entity_id
_entity_poly.type
_entity_poly.pdbx_seq_one_letter_code
_entity_poly.pdbx_strand_id
1 'polypeptide(L)'
;MASDDKFSLIRIFPDYADSVIWFIVGPLSYEESGVSTTLRQSMEAWETHYYETMDTDFTWRSREDQNYHAEEGCRLAERLSVEVGRAFEVEYFDQRDRKLRVRSDKPTTNEAAEAAFTRVGAWHRSRFERIEAEAETGASFGWFASHPNDEAEQ
;
A
#
# COMPACT_ATOMS: atom_id res chain seq x y z
N MET A 1 -17.44 -15.55 3.10
CA MET A 1 -16.97 -14.50 4.05
C MET A 1 -15.52 -14.10 3.73
N ALA A 2 -15.25 -13.77 2.47
CA ALA A 2 -13.98 -13.14 2.13
C ALA A 2 -14.16 -11.62 2.31
N SER A 3 -13.07 -10.91 2.61
CA SER A 3 -12.91 -9.48 2.28
C SER A 3 -13.25 -8.39 3.31
N ASP A 4 -13.15 -8.63 4.63
CA ASP A 4 -12.98 -7.49 5.56
C ASP A 4 -11.50 -7.05 5.66
N ASP A 5 -10.57 -8.01 5.52
CA ASP A 5 -9.13 -7.76 5.54
C ASP A 5 -8.67 -6.71 4.50
N LYS A 6 -9.31 -6.64 3.33
CA LYS A 6 -8.86 -5.71 2.27
C LYS A 6 -9.02 -4.24 2.65
N PHE A 7 -9.94 -3.90 3.54
CA PHE A 7 -10.18 -2.53 4.01
C PHE A 7 -9.40 -2.19 5.27
N SER A 8 -8.64 -3.14 5.81
CA SER A 8 -7.80 -2.97 7.00
C SER A 8 -6.34 -3.32 6.77
N LEU A 9 -5.97 -3.78 5.57
CA LEU A 9 -4.60 -4.19 5.22
C LEU A 9 -3.87 -3.05 4.49
N ILE A 10 -2.84 -2.53 5.14
CA ILE A 10 -1.91 -1.55 4.58
C ILE A 10 -0.65 -2.30 4.15
N ARG A 11 -0.15 -2.02 2.95
CA ARG A 11 1.10 -2.61 2.45
C ARG A 11 2.18 -1.56 2.39
N ILE A 12 3.42 -1.96 2.64
CA ILE A 12 4.59 -1.12 2.44
C ILE A 12 5.58 -1.78 1.49
N PHE A 13 5.92 -1.09 0.40
CA PHE A 13 6.96 -1.49 -0.55
C PHE A 13 7.31 -0.32 -1.49
N PRO A 14 8.57 -0.18 -1.93
CA PRO A 14 8.93 0.79 -2.97
C PRO A 14 8.38 0.36 -4.33
N ASP A 15 7.73 1.26 -5.07
CA ASP A 15 7.15 0.97 -6.39
C ASP A 15 7.01 2.22 -7.28
N TYR A 16 8.04 3.06 -7.33
CA TYR A 16 8.10 4.28 -8.16
C TYR A 16 6.99 5.33 -7.94
N ALA A 17 6.11 5.11 -6.97
CA ALA A 17 5.12 6.07 -6.53
C ALA A 17 5.75 7.11 -5.58
N ASP A 18 5.08 8.24 -5.37
CA ASP A 18 5.50 9.28 -4.41
C ASP A 18 5.36 8.85 -2.93
N SER A 19 4.99 7.58 -2.69
CA SER A 19 4.80 6.99 -1.37
C SER A 19 4.96 5.49 -1.43
N VAL A 20 5.58 4.92 -0.40
CA VAL A 20 5.70 3.47 -0.22
C VAL A 20 4.47 2.84 0.44
N ILE A 21 3.48 3.64 0.84
CA ILE A 21 2.27 3.18 1.52
C ILE A 21 1.21 2.84 0.48
N TRP A 22 0.76 1.59 0.48
CA TRP A 22 -0.27 1.09 -0.41
C TRP A 22 -1.51 0.69 0.37
N PHE A 23 -2.67 1.16 -0.06
CA PHE A 23 -3.93 0.85 0.61
C PHE A 23 -5.06 0.62 -0.40
N ILE A 24 -5.66 -0.57 -0.32
CA ILE A 24 -6.79 -1.04 -1.13
C ILE A 24 -6.50 -1.13 -2.64
N VAL A 25 -6.45 0.01 -3.34
CA VAL A 25 -6.34 0.07 -4.82
C VAL A 25 -5.03 0.67 -5.31
N GLY A 26 -4.26 1.36 -4.47
CA GLY A 26 -3.12 2.12 -4.95
C GLY A 26 -2.26 2.75 -3.84
N PRO A 27 -1.22 3.49 -4.26
CA PRO A 27 -0.39 4.24 -3.33
C PRO A 27 -1.22 5.35 -2.68
N LEU A 28 -1.05 5.52 -1.38
CA LEU A 28 -1.64 6.61 -0.61
C LEU A 28 -0.55 7.61 -0.28
N SER A 29 -0.73 8.88 -0.64
CA SER A 29 0.28 9.91 -0.38
C SER A 29 0.52 10.08 1.13
N TYR A 30 1.71 10.54 1.52
CA TYR A 30 2.02 10.78 2.93
C TYR A 30 1.06 11.80 3.56
N GLU A 31 0.66 12.83 2.82
CA GLU A 31 -0.32 13.83 3.28
C GLU A 31 -1.69 13.19 3.52
N GLU A 32 -2.20 12.39 2.59
CA GLU A 32 -3.49 11.72 2.75
C GLU A 32 -3.49 10.65 3.84
N SER A 33 -2.34 10.00 4.07
CA SER A 33 -2.18 8.94 5.06
C SER A 33 -2.17 9.44 6.51
N GLY A 34 -1.89 10.74 6.73
CA GLY A 34 -1.82 11.34 8.07
C GLY A 34 -0.70 10.80 8.96
N VAL A 35 0.27 10.05 8.41
CA VAL A 35 1.40 9.52 9.19
C VAL A 35 2.26 10.65 9.74
N SER A 36 2.93 10.38 10.87
CA SER A 36 3.80 11.37 11.49
C SER A 36 4.94 11.79 10.55
N THR A 37 5.40 13.04 10.68
CA THR A 37 6.55 13.56 9.92
C THR A 37 7.79 12.69 10.08
N THR A 38 8.02 12.17 11.29
CA THR A 38 9.18 11.31 11.57
C THR A 38 9.07 9.95 10.89
N LEU A 39 7.87 9.35 10.82
CA LEU A 39 7.65 8.11 10.08
C LEU A 39 7.80 8.32 8.58
N ARG A 40 7.18 9.39 8.05
CA ARG A 40 7.34 9.82 6.66
C ARG A 40 8.81 9.93 6.26
N GLN A 41 9.61 10.69 7.00
CA GLN A 41 11.04 10.88 6.71
C GLN A 41 11.80 9.56 6.71
N SER A 42 11.43 8.63 7.59
CA SER A 42 12.07 7.31 7.65
C SER A 42 11.69 6.45 6.43
N MET A 43 10.43 6.52 5.98
CA MET A 43 9.96 5.84 4.78
C MET A 43 10.59 6.41 3.51
N GLU A 44 10.70 7.73 3.39
CA GLU A 44 11.39 8.42 2.28
C GLU A 44 12.88 8.04 2.22
N ALA A 45 13.56 7.98 3.37
CA ALA A 45 14.96 7.55 3.44
C ALA A 45 15.13 6.07 3.06
N TRP A 46 14.21 5.21 3.49
CA TRP A 46 14.20 3.79 3.16
C TRP A 46 13.97 3.53 1.67
N GLU A 47 13.09 4.30 1.04
CA GLU A 47 12.87 4.29 -0.41
C GLU A 47 14.09 4.83 -1.18
N THR A 48 14.69 5.93 -0.71
CA THR A 48 15.91 6.48 -1.32
C THR A 48 17.03 5.44 -1.31
N HIS A 49 17.24 4.76 -0.17
CA HIS A 49 18.21 3.67 -0.07
C HIS A 49 17.94 2.56 -1.10
N TYR A 50 16.67 2.19 -1.32
CA TYR A 50 16.31 1.19 -2.32
C TYR A 50 16.83 1.60 -3.71
N TYR A 51 16.53 2.81 -4.18
CA TYR A 51 16.97 3.24 -5.51
C TYR A 51 18.49 3.46 -5.60
N GLU A 52 19.12 3.90 -4.52
CA GLU A 52 20.57 4.15 -4.49
C GLU A 52 21.39 2.86 -4.49
N THR A 53 20.86 1.76 -3.98
CA THR A 53 21.58 0.49 -3.77
C THR A 53 21.19 -0.62 -4.74
N MET A 54 20.19 -0.37 -5.59
CA MET A 54 19.84 -1.26 -6.70
C MET A 54 20.71 -0.99 -7.93
N ASP A 55 21.03 -2.04 -8.69
CA ASP A 55 21.64 -1.94 -10.01
C ASP A 55 20.58 -1.78 -11.11
N THR A 56 21.02 -1.72 -12.37
CA THR A 56 20.15 -1.53 -13.54
C THR A 56 19.23 -2.71 -13.81
N ASP A 57 19.55 -3.89 -13.28
CA ASP A 57 18.79 -5.13 -13.45
C ASP A 57 17.86 -5.38 -12.25
N PHE A 58 17.65 -4.36 -11.41
CA PHE A 58 16.85 -4.46 -10.19
C PHE A 58 17.38 -5.51 -9.21
N THR A 59 18.70 -5.64 -9.14
CA THR A 59 19.36 -6.51 -8.17
C THR A 59 20.10 -5.67 -7.13
N TRP A 60 20.12 -6.16 -5.89
CA TRP A 60 20.87 -5.53 -4.81
C TRP A 60 22.37 -5.55 -5.13
N ARG A 61 23.02 -4.38 -5.05
CA ARG A 61 24.48 -4.28 -5.25
C ARG A 61 25.28 -5.08 -4.23
N SER A 62 24.74 -5.25 -3.02
CA SER A 62 25.34 -6.08 -2.00
C SER A 62 24.30 -6.80 -1.14
N ARG A 63 24.72 -7.91 -0.52
CA ARG A 63 23.90 -8.61 0.48
C ARG A 63 23.68 -7.76 1.74
N GLU A 64 24.61 -6.86 2.04
CA GLU A 64 24.51 -5.94 3.18
C GLU A 64 23.35 -4.95 2.98
N ASP A 65 23.29 -4.29 1.82
CA ASP A 65 22.20 -3.37 1.45
C ASP A 65 20.84 -4.08 1.48
N GLN A 66 20.79 -5.31 0.96
CA GLN A 66 19.57 -6.12 0.99
C GLN A 66 19.10 -6.41 2.43
N ASN A 67 20.02 -6.76 3.32
CA ASN A 67 19.66 -7.06 4.71
C ASN A 67 19.26 -5.78 5.45
N TYR A 68 20.00 -4.69 5.26
CA TYR A 68 19.67 -3.39 5.84
C TYR A 68 18.27 -2.93 5.42
N HIS A 69 17.96 -2.98 4.12
CA HIS A 69 16.65 -2.59 3.62
C HIS A 69 15.53 -3.47 4.17
N ALA A 70 15.75 -4.78 4.28
CA ALA A 70 14.77 -5.69 4.85
C ALA A 70 14.52 -5.44 6.34
N GLU A 71 15.58 -5.22 7.12
CA GLU A 71 15.46 -4.89 8.55
C GLU A 71 14.73 -3.57 8.78
N GLU A 72 15.04 -2.55 7.97
CA GLU A 72 14.40 -1.24 8.10
C GLU A 72 12.94 -1.30 7.63
N GLY A 73 12.62 -2.05 6.58
CA GLY A 73 11.24 -2.31 6.16
C GLY A 73 10.40 -2.94 7.27
N CYS A 74 10.95 -3.93 8.00
CA CYS A 74 10.30 -4.51 9.17
C CYS A 74 10.04 -3.47 10.27
N ARG A 75 11.03 -2.63 10.61
CA ARG A 75 10.88 -1.57 11.62
C ARG A 75 9.82 -0.54 11.22
N LEU A 76 9.78 -0.17 9.94
CA LEU A 76 8.77 0.75 9.42
C LEU A 76 7.36 0.16 9.50
N ALA A 77 7.19 -1.13 9.19
CA ALA A 77 5.91 -1.83 9.33
C ALA A 77 5.42 -1.80 10.79
N GLU A 78 6.31 -2.12 11.74
CA GLU A 78 5.99 -2.08 13.17
C GLU A 78 5.59 -0.67 13.61
N ARG A 79 6.38 0.35 13.26
CA ARG A 79 6.09 1.75 13.60
C ARG A 79 4.76 2.23 13.01
N LEU A 80 4.51 1.92 11.75
CA LEU A 80 3.25 2.25 11.09
C LEU A 80 2.09 1.56 11.81
N SER A 81 2.22 0.28 12.16
CA SER A 81 1.16 -0.48 12.87
C SER A 81 0.78 0.17 14.22
N VAL A 82 1.75 0.78 14.91
CA VAL A 82 1.53 1.52 16.16
C VAL A 82 0.80 2.84 15.89
N GLU A 83 1.18 3.57 14.84
CA GLU A 83 0.52 4.82 14.46
C GLU A 83 -0.93 4.60 14.02
N VAL A 84 -1.24 3.56 13.24
CA VAL A 84 -2.61 3.30 12.76
C VAL A 84 -3.47 2.54 13.78
N GLY A 85 -2.83 1.89 14.77
CA GLY A 85 -3.51 1.16 15.83
C GLY A 85 -4.10 -0.19 15.40
N ARG A 86 -4.71 -0.88 16.36
CA ARG A 86 -5.25 -2.25 16.22
C ARG A 86 -6.30 -2.48 15.13
N ALA A 87 -6.89 -1.42 14.58
CA ALA A 87 -7.89 -1.52 13.53
C ALA A 87 -7.30 -1.95 12.18
N PHE A 88 -5.98 -1.78 12.00
CA PHE A 88 -5.28 -2.07 10.75
C PHE A 88 -4.18 -3.10 10.95
N GLU A 89 -3.91 -3.87 9.89
CA GLU A 89 -2.74 -4.72 9.74
C GLU A 89 -1.80 -4.11 8.72
N VAL A 90 -0.51 -4.13 9.01
CA VAL A 90 0.53 -3.65 8.10
C VAL A 90 1.32 -4.84 7.58
N GLU A 91 1.48 -4.90 6.27
CA GLU A 91 2.18 -5.96 5.56
C GLU A 91 3.40 -5.38 4.84
N TYR A 92 4.57 -5.93 5.14
CA TYR A 92 5.81 -5.68 4.42
C TYR A 92 6.19 -6.92 3.61
N PHE A 93 6.59 -6.70 2.36
CA PHE A 93 7.15 -7.71 1.49
C PHE A 93 8.61 -7.39 1.24
N ASP A 94 9.51 -8.32 1.53
CA ASP A 94 10.86 -8.22 1.01
C ASP A 94 10.98 -8.87 -0.38
N GLN A 95 12.07 -8.53 -1.08
CA GLN A 95 12.43 -9.06 -2.39
C GLN A 95 12.77 -10.56 -2.39
N ARG A 96 12.69 -11.25 -1.24
CA ARG A 96 12.87 -12.70 -1.09
C ARG A 96 11.54 -13.40 -0.78
N ASP A 97 10.41 -12.76 -1.09
CA ASP A 97 9.05 -13.21 -0.78
C ASP A 97 8.77 -13.45 0.71
N ARG A 98 9.61 -12.90 1.61
CA ARG A 98 9.31 -12.93 3.04
C ARG A 98 8.28 -11.86 3.33
N LYS A 99 7.18 -12.29 3.95
CA LYS A 99 6.07 -11.44 4.34
C LYS A 99 6.10 -11.26 5.84
N LEU A 100 6.23 -10.02 6.27
CA LEU A 100 5.94 -9.63 7.64
C LEU A 100 4.53 -9.07 7.66
N ARG A 101 3.65 -9.63 8.49
CA ARG A 101 2.38 -9.01 8.86
C ARG A 101 2.41 -8.65 10.32
N VAL A 102 2.10 -7.41 10.62
CA VAL A 102 2.10 -6.88 11.98
C VAL A 102 0.85 -6.06 12.21
N ARG A 103 0.23 -6.29 13.36
CA ARG A 103 -0.91 -5.54 13.86
C ARG A 103 -0.58 -5.13 15.29
N SER A 104 -0.79 -3.86 15.62
CA SER A 104 -0.65 -3.39 17.00
C SER A 104 -1.76 -3.99 17.88
N ASP A 105 -1.42 -4.37 19.10
CA ASP A 105 -2.38 -4.77 20.13
C ASP A 105 -2.99 -3.56 20.86
N LYS A 106 -2.42 -2.36 20.64
CA LYS A 106 -2.77 -1.11 21.31
C LYS A 106 -3.65 -0.21 20.43
N PRO A 107 -4.39 0.73 21.05
CA PRO A 107 -4.97 1.86 20.34
C PRO A 107 -3.92 2.64 19.54
N THR A 108 -4.39 3.38 18.54
CA THR A 108 -3.55 4.29 17.74
C THR A 108 -2.74 5.24 18.63
N THR A 109 -1.50 5.51 18.22
CA THR A 109 -0.70 6.64 18.77
C THR A 109 -0.79 7.90 17.89
N ASN A 110 -1.46 7.82 16.76
CA ASN A 110 -1.64 8.89 15.79
C ASN A 110 -3.09 8.86 15.25
N GLU A 111 -3.98 9.57 15.95
CA GLU A 111 -5.40 9.65 15.59
C GLU A 111 -5.63 10.17 14.17
N ALA A 112 -4.74 11.03 13.65
CA ALA A 112 -4.84 11.54 12.29
C ALA A 112 -4.62 10.42 11.25
N ALA A 113 -3.63 9.56 11.48
CA ALA A 113 -3.40 8.40 10.63
C ALA A 113 -4.57 7.40 10.71
N GLU A 114 -5.00 7.01 11.91
CA GLU A 114 -6.14 6.09 12.07
C GLU A 114 -7.41 6.64 11.38
N ALA A 115 -7.72 7.93 11.55
CA ALA A 115 -8.85 8.58 10.91
C ALA A 115 -8.72 8.60 9.37
N ALA A 116 -7.52 8.87 8.85
CA ALA A 116 -7.25 8.86 7.42
C ALA A 116 -7.50 7.49 6.79
N PHE A 117 -6.89 6.42 7.32
CA PHE A 117 -7.09 5.07 6.80
C PHE A 117 -8.54 4.60 6.97
N THR A 118 -9.19 4.94 8.08
CA THR A 118 -10.61 4.63 8.31
C THR A 118 -11.49 5.30 7.26
N ARG A 119 -11.25 6.58 6.95
CA ARG A 119 -11.99 7.34 5.95
C ARG A 119 -11.82 6.74 4.55
N VAL A 120 -10.57 6.44 4.16
CA VAL A 120 -10.27 5.84 2.85
C VAL A 120 -10.91 4.44 2.76
N GLY A 121 -10.81 3.64 3.81
CA GLY A 121 -11.41 2.31 3.91
C GLY A 121 -12.93 2.34 3.76
N ALA A 122 -13.60 3.24 4.49
CA ALA A 122 -15.04 3.42 4.42
C ALA A 122 -15.50 3.88 3.02
N TRP A 123 -14.79 4.84 2.42
CA TRP A 123 -15.09 5.31 1.06
C TRP A 123 -15.02 4.17 0.04
N HIS A 124 -13.95 3.37 0.09
CA HIS A 124 -13.80 2.22 -0.78
C HIS A 124 -14.86 1.16 -0.52
N ARG A 125 -15.15 0.84 0.74
CA ARG A 125 -16.19 -0.12 1.11
C ARG A 125 -17.54 0.25 0.49
N SER A 126 -18.00 1.48 0.69
CA SER A 126 -19.25 1.96 0.09
C SER A 126 -19.22 1.96 -1.44
N ARG A 127 -18.06 2.22 -2.05
CA ARG A 127 -17.91 2.15 -3.51
C ARG A 127 -18.00 0.71 -4.03
N PHE A 128 -17.36 -0.24 -3.36
CA PHE A 128 -17.42 -1.66 -3.74
C PHE A 128 -18.83 -2.22 -3.56
N GLU A 129 -19.49 -1.94 -2.44
CA GLU A 129 -20.87 -2.37 -2.17
C GLU A 129 -21.85 -1.85 -3.24
N ARG A 130 -21.67 -0.61 -3.70
CA ARG A 130 -22.46 -0.05 -4.81
C ARG A 130 -22.26 -0.80 -6.12
N ILE A 131 -21.01 -1.07 -6.48
CA ILE A 131 -20.68 -1.78 -7.73
C ILE A 131 -21.23 -3.22 -7.66
N GLU A 132 -21.11 -3.89 -6.52
CA GLU A 132 -21.67 -5.23 -6.32
C GLU A 132 -23.21 -5.23 -6.43
N ALA A 133 -23.90 -4.26 -5.81
CA ALA A 133 -25.36 -4.14 -5.93
C ALA A 133 -25.83 -3.80 -7.37
N GLU A 134 -25.08 -2.97 -8.10
CA GLU A 134 -25.33 -2.67 -9.51
C GLU A 134 -25.11 -3.91 -10.41
N ALA A 135 -24.14 -4.76 -10.09
CA ALA A 135 -23.90 -6.02 -10.78
C ALA A 135 -25.02 -7.06 -10.50
N GLU A 136 -25.49 -7.14 -9.26
CA GLU A 136 -26.59 -8.04 -8.86
C GLU A 136 -27.94 -7.64 -9.46
N THR A 137 -28.16 -6.35 -9.74
CA THR A 137 -29.38 -5.84 -10.40
C THR A 137 -29.37 -6.02 -11.93
N GLY A 138 -28.34 -6.64 -12.50
CA GLY A 138 -28.30 -7.02 -13.91
C GLY A 138 -28.03 -5.87 -14.88
N ALA A 139 -27.51 -4.73 -14.40
CA ALA A 139 -26.97 -3.70 -15.27
C ALA A 139 -25.70 -4.24 -15.94
N SER A 140 -25.85 -4.78 -17.15
CA SER A 140 -24.75 -5.25 -18.00
C SER A 140 -23.73 -4.13 -18.19
N PHE A 141 -22.62 -4.18 -17.45
CA PHE A 141 -21.45 -3.35 -17.70
C PHE A 141 -20.74 -3.91 -18.94
N GLY A 142 -21.16 -3.41 -20.11
CA GLY A 142 -20.41 -3.56 -21.35
C GLY A 142 -19.06 -2.86 -21.21
N TRP A 143 -18.00 -3.65 -20.99
CA TRP A 143 -16.63 -3.20 -21.20
C TRP A 143 -16.45 -2.85 -22.69
N PHE A 144 -16.69 -1.60 -23.05
CA PHE A 144 -16.19 -1.06 -24.32
C PHE A 144 -14.72 -0.68 -24.11
N ALA A 145 -13.83 -1.64 -24.30
CA ALA A 145 -12.48 -1.31 -24.72
C ALA A 145 -12.55 -0.86 -26.19
N SER A 146 -12.88 0.42 -26.40
CA SER A 146 -12.57 1.06 -27.68
C SER A 146 -11.05 1.19 -27.75
N HIS A 147 -10.40 0.32 -28.52
CA HIS A 147 -9.05 0.60 -29.01
C HIS A 147 -9.15 1.79 -29.99
N PRO A 148 -8.43 2.90 -29.78
CA PRO A 148 -8.35 3.94 -30.78
C PRO A 148 -7.30 3.58 -31.85
N ASN A 149 -7.72 3.80 -33.10
CA ASN A 149 -6.99 3.87 -34.39
C ASN A 149 -6.72 2.60 -35.22
N ASP A 150 -7.56 2.45 -36.25
CA ASP A 150 -7.28 2.75 -37.67
C ASP A 150 -6.24 1.94 -38.48
N GLU A 151 -6.78 1.32 -39.53
CA GLU A 151 -6.28 1.17 -40.92
C GLU A 151 -4.88 0.58 -41.19
N ALA A 152 -4.86 -0.63 -41.79
CA ALA A 152 -4.08 -0.93 -43.00
C ALA A 152 -4.48 -2.28 -43.66
N GLU A 153 -4.94 -2.19 -44.91
CA GLU A 153 -4.65 -3.07 -46.07
C GLU A 153 -4.87 -4.60 -45.99
N GLN A 154 -5.89 -5.10 -46.71
CA GLN A 154 -5.76 -5.70 -48.06
C GLN A 154 -7.12 -6.13 -48.64
#